data_AF-A0ABD5AKW3-F1
#
_entry.id   AF-A0ABD5AKW3-F1
#
_cell.length_a   1.000
_cell.length_b   1.000
_cell.length_c   1.000
_cell.angle_alpha   90.00
_cell.angle_beta   90.00
_cell.angle_gamma   90.00
#
_symmetry.space_group_name_H-M   'P 1'
#
loop_
_entity.id
_entity.type
_entity.pdbx_description
1 polymer ?
#
loop_
_entity_poly.entity_id
_entity_poly.type
_entity_poly.pdbx_seq_one_letter_code
_entity_poly.pdbx_strand_id
1 'polypeptide(L)'
;MMKKQLLCCCITSVLFLGGCSKKEEPQTVQDEYSDVSGSGESETETETVATSPVILSKTAVQPLPLIDGDILGNFPEDDYRYPSPARFPLDTVDRREDHDLRTFDQVATILRQNLKLRNDQIVVMGRESGPMDGMDQVLFDLTSDQLYQSANNLAINYVRMLKTPIIKPKGEFETTEQYQLRVEQTQAELEAYQVDYDINLLQNALNKTMRRLYIQQGGVTPDYQYDADQGILTLKIEENASSRRLETLLTLPMAAADAQELVKGFEWARAYIMDFKQNHLKVSGVLFFKFRSQITQQQRIGGESLIYTQVYKPIKFEQKSIDSWLEPNVDFTTQPFQDVLNSPRNQFEFGLKHYLPAETYTKQWEAKHQQAE
;
A
#
# COMPACT_ATOMS: atom_id res chain seq x y z
N MET A 1 -21.95 -26.94 55.91
CA MET A 1 -20.77 -27.62 56.49
C MET A 1 -19.59 -27.36 55.56
N MET A 2 -18.82 -26.27 55.70
CA MET A 2 -17.75 -25.98 56.68
C MET A 2 -16.64 -27.04 56.78
N LYS A 3 -15.48 -26.79 56.16
CA LYS A 3 -14.13 -26.60 56.76
C LYS A 3 -13.03 -26.68 55.66
N LYS A 4 -12.31 -25.57 55.39
CA LYS A 4 -10.98 -25.11 55.91
C LYS A 4 -9.80 -25.59 55.03
N GLN A 5 -9.15 -24.68 54.30
CA GLN A 5 -7.86 -24.00 54.60
C GLN A 5 -6.63 -24.93 54.54
N LEU A 6 -5.63 -24.63 53.70
CA LEU A 6 -4.49 -23.76 54.07
C LEU A 6 -3.51 -23.50 52.91
N LEU A 7 -2.90 -22.33 53.03
CA LEU A 7 -1.80 -21.72 52.28
C LEU A 7 -0.45 -22.32 52.70
N CYS A 8 0.56 -22.35 51.81
CA CYS A 8 1.95 -22.23 52.27
C CYS A 8 2.88 -21.69 51.16
N CYS A 9 3.45 -20.51 51.43
CA CYS A 9 4.58 -19.91 50.73
C CYS A 9 5.90 -20.55 51.20
N CYS A 10 6.88 -20.70 50.32
CA CYS A 10 8.29 -20.75 50.71
C CYS A 10 9.12 -19.89 49.75
N ILE A 11 9.61 -18.77 50.28
CA ILE A 11 10.73 -17.97 49.76
C ILE A 11 11.98 -18.43 50.51
N THR A 12 13.07 -18.73 49.81
CA THR A 12 14.44 -18.71 50.38
C THR A 12 15.45 -18.32 49.33
N SER A 13 16.34 -17.42 49.72
CA SER A 13 17.30 -16.65 48.93
C SER A 13 18.68 -17.32 48.82
N VAL A 14 19.33 -17.11 47.65
CA VAL A 14 20.75 -16.74 47.39
C VAL A 14 21.90 -17.60 47.96
N LEU A 15 22.82 -18.04 47.07
CA LEU A 15 24.28 -17.71 47.13
C LEU A 15 25.05 -18.14 45.87
N PHE A 16 25.96 -17.24 45.46
CA PHE A 16 26.93 -17.28 44.35
C PHE A 16 28.07 -18.29 44.55
N LEU A 17 28.59 -18.84 43.44
CA LEU A 17 30.00 -19.19 43.11
C LEU A 17 30.00 -19.31 41.56
N GLY A 18 30.81 -18.66 40.72
CA GLY A 18 32.21 -18.26 40.84
C GLY A 18 33.08 -19.21 40.01
N GLY A 19 33.31 -18.93 38.72
CA GLY A 19 34.19 -19.75 37.86
C GLY A 19 34.47 -19.15 36.48
N CYS A 20 35.61 -18.47 36.34
CA CYS A 20 36.16 -17.99 35.07
C CYS A 20 36.81 -19.13 34.27
N SER A 21 36.63 -19.14 32.93
CA SER A 21 37.67 -19.60 32.00
C SER A 21 37.56 -18.89 30.65
N LYS A 22 38.68 -18.31 30.21
CA LYS A 22 39.00 -17.77 28.86
C LYS A 22 39.03 -18.94 27.84
N LYS A 23 39.00 -18.81 26.49
CA LYS A 23 39.06 -17.75 25.47
C LYS A 23 38.69 -18.46 24.14
N GLU A 24 37.96 -17.82 23.22
CA GLU A 24 38.20 -17.90 21.77
C GLU A 24 37.33 -16.83 21.06
N GLU A 25 37.98 -15.88 20.40
CA GLU A 25 37.34 -14.96 19.45
C GLU A 25 37.10 -15.71 18.14
N PRO A 26 35.97 -15.44 17.48
CA PRO A 26 36.06 -15.02 16.09
C PRO A 26 35.23 -13.76 15.80
N GLN A 27 35.95 -12.78 15.24
CA GLN A 27 35.57 -11.86 14.16
C GLN A 27 34.10 -11.44 14.04
N THR A 28 33.87 -10.18 14.37
CA THR A 28 32.76 -9.31 13.96
C THR A 28 32.49 -9.36 12.45
N VAL A 29 31.28 -9.77 12.08
CA VAL A 29 30.55 -9.23 10.93
C VAL A 29 29.49 -8.31 11.51
N GLN A 30 29.54 -7.03 11.13
CA GLN A 30 28.56 -6.02 11.52
C GLN A 30 27.27 -6.22 10.72
N ASP A 31 26.21 -6.68 11.37
CA ASP A 31 24.85 -6.47 10.91
C ASP A 31 24.27 -5.26 11.66
N GLU A 32 24.11 -4.17 10.93
CA GLU A 32 23.58 -2.90 11.44
C GLU A 32 22.04 -2.94 11.42
N TYR A 33 21.46 -3.71 12.33
CA TYR A 33 20.08 -3.54 12.84
C TYR A 33 20.04 -4.23 14.22
N SER A 34 20.48 -3.51 15.27
CA SER A 34 20.34 -4.01 16.64
C SER A 34 19.08 -3.45 17.29
N ASP A 35 18.18 -4.37 17.65
CA ASP A 35 17.10 -4.16 18.60
C ASP A 35 17.70 -3.77 19.96
N VAL A 36 17.29 -2.62 20.50
CA VAL A 36 17.43 -2.32 21.93
C VAL A 36 16.05 -1.93 22.47
N SER A 37 15.42 -2.90 23.13
CA SER A 37 14.47 -2.63 24.19
C SER A 37 15.23 -2.09 25.40
N GLY A 38 14.86 -0.91 25.87
CA GLY A 38 15.36 -0.29 27.10
C GLY A 38 14.32 0.65 27.66
N SER A 39 13.83 0.32 28.86
CA SER A 39 12.72 0.88 29.60
C SER A 39 12.93 2.32 30.11
N GLY A 40 11.85 3.11 30.01
CA GLY A 40 11.40 4.03 31.06
C GLY A 40 12.03 5.41 31.11
N GLU A 41 11.27 6.43 30.72
CA GLU A 41 10.97 7.56 31.59
C GLU A 41 9.71 8.30 31.09
N SER A 42 8.89 8.68 32.07
CA SER A 42 7.57 9.28 31.92
C SER A 42 7.72 10.75 31.55
N GLU A 43 7.32 11.14 30.36
CA GLU A 43 7.05 12.53 30.02
C GLU A 43 5.60 12.69 29.57
N THR A 44 4.94 13.65 30.20
CA THR A 44 3.55 14.07 30.06
C THR A 44 3.07 14.10 28.61
N GLU A 45 2.13 13.22 28.27
CA GLU A 45 1.36 13.23 27.03
C GLU A 45 0.46 14.47 27.00
N THR A 46 0.98 15.57 26.46
CA THR A 46 0.12 16.44 25.64
C THR A 46 -0.22 15.63 24.38
N GLU A 47 -1.50 15.33 24.16
CA GLU A 47 -2.01 14.79 22.89
C GLU A 47 -1.67 15.76 21.75
N THR A 48 -0.45 15.66 21.24
CA THR A 48 -0.14 16.12 19.89
C THR A 48 -0.86 15.16 18.97
N VAL A 49 -1.88 15.65 18.26
CA VAL A 49 -2.50 14.97 17.10
C VAL A 49 -1.34 14.51 16.23
N ALA A 50 -1.00 13.24 16.32
CA ALA A 50 0.24 12.76 15.74
C ALA A 50 0.08 12.81 14.21
N THR A 51 0.80 13.76 13.61
CA THR A 51 0.72 14.07 12.18
C THR A 51 1.34 12.93 11.37
N SER A 52 0.75 12.64 10.21
CA SER A 52 1.28 11.66 9.25
C SER A 52 2.73 11.98 8.87
N PRO A 53 3.63 10.99 8.84
CA PRO A 53 4.99 11.16 8.33
C PRO A 53 5.00 11.74 6.92
N VAL A 54 5.76 12.84 6.75
CA VAL A 54 5.95 13.51 5.46
C VAL A 54 7.12 12.87 4.72
N ILE A 55 6.91 12.50 3.45
CA ILE A 55 7.90 11.92 2.54
C ILE A 55 8.62 13.05 1.79
N LEU A 56 7.84 13.98 1.20
CA LEU A 56 8.34 15.22 0.60
C LEU A 56 7.44 16.39 1.00
N SER A 57 8.05 17.47 1.45
CA SER A 57 7.36 18.76 1.61
C SER A 57 6.79 19.20 0.26
N LYS A 58 5.59 19.77 0.27
CA LYS A 58 4.99 20.41 -0.89
C LYS A 58 5.94 21.43 -1.50
N THR A 59 6.72 22.17 -0.71
CA THR A 59 7.66 23.18 -1.23
C THR A 59 8.80 22.59 -2.06
N ALA A 60 9.13 21.30 -1.89
CA ALA A 60 10.15 20.61 -2.68
C ALA A 60 9.65 20.16 -4.07
N VAL A 61 8.33 20.23 -4.31
CA VAL A 61 7.69 19.75 -5.54
C VAL A 61 7.33 20.93 -6.44
N GLN A 62 7.85 20.90 -7.67
CA GLN A 62 7.61 21.91 -8.71
C GLN A 62 6.30 21.63 -9.47
N PRO A 63 5.55 22.66 -9.90
CA PRO A 63 4.32 22.45 -10.66
C PRO A 63 4.55 21.67 -11.97
N LEU A 64 3.49 21.03 -12.49
CA LEU A 64 3.48 20.52 -13.86
C LEU A 64 3.52 21.69 -14.86
N PRO A 65 4.38 21.66 -15.88
CA PRO A 65 4.28 22.56 -17.01
C PRO A 65 2.97 22.25 -17.76
N LEU A 66 2.40 23.26 -18.41
CA LEU A 66 1.24 23.06 -19.27
C LEU A 66 1.73 22.76 -20.70
N ILE A 67 1.14 21.73 -21.33
CA ILE A 67 1.34 21.41 -22.75
C ILE A 67 0.05 21.77 -23.45
N ASP A 68 0.13 22.67 -24.44
CA ASP A 68 -1.03 23.20 -25.18
C ASP A 68 -2.16 23.75 -24.28
N GLY A 69 -1.80 24.24 -23.09
CA GLY A 69 -2.74 24.79 -22.11
C GLY A 69 -3.49 23.75 -21.28
N ASP A 70 -3.12 22.46 -21.35
CA ASP A 70 -3.73 21.37 -20.60
C ASP A 70 -2.70 20.61 -19.75
N ILE A 71 -3.15 20.07 -18.62
CA ILE A 71 -2.40 19.13 -17.79
C ILE A 71 -2.41 17.74 -18.40
N LEU A 72 -3.49 17.34 -19.09
CA LEU A 72 -3.63 16.02 -19.69
C LEU A 72 -2.54 15.72 -20.74
N GLY A 73 -2.13 16.74 -21.50
CA GLY A 73 -1.04 16.61 -22.49
C GLY A 73 0.31 16.21 -21.88
N ASN A 74 0.48 16.26 -20.56
CA ASN A 74 1.68 15.78 -19.89
C ASN A 74 1.73 14.26 -19.69
N PHE A 75 0.62 13.55 -19.88
CA PHE A 75 0.50 12.13 -19.58
C PHE A 75 0.12 11.34 -20.84
N PRO A 76 0.71 10.15 -21.06
CA PRO A 76 0.30 9.30 -22.16
C PRO A 76 -1.09 8.74 -21.89
N GLU A 77 -1.98 8.87 -22.87
CA GLU A 77 -3.37 8.49 -22.69
C GLU A 77 -3.61 6.98 -22.64
N ASP A 78 -2.70 6.16 -23.16
CA ASP A 78 -2.93 4.72 -23.27
C ASP A 78 -1.91 3.88 -22.48
N ASP A 79 -1.00 4.53 -21.73
CA ASP A 79 0.01 3.80 -20.95
C ASP A 79 -0.36 3.68 -19.46
N TYR A 80 -0.93 2.54 -19.10
CA TYR A 80 -1.29 2.20 -17.73
C TYR A 80 -0.10 2.14 -16.76
N ARG A 81 1.14 1.97 -17.24
CA ARG A 81 2.34 1.88 -16.38
C ARG A 81 2.65 3.21 -15.70
N TYR A 82 2.08 4.32 -16.19
CA TYR A 82 2.28 5.65 -15.66
C TYR A 82 0.93 6.34 -15.32
N PRO A 83 0.36 6.04 -14.14
CA PRO A 83 -0.95 6.58 -13.76
C PRO A 83 -0.93 8.11 -13.64
N SER A 84 -1.93 8.75 -14.27
CA SER A 84 -2.13 10.20 -14.23
C SER A 84 -3.04 10.63 -13.07
N PRO A 85 -2.69 11.66 -12.28
CA PRO A 85 -3.56 12.20 -11.23
C PRO A 85 -4.84 12.85 -11.77
N ALA A 86 -4.86 13.27 -13.04
CA ALA A 86 -6.07 13.81 -13.66
C ALA A 86 -7.13 12.73 -13.92
N ARG A 87 -6.67 11.49 -14.18
CA ARG A 87 -7.53 10.32 -14.37
C ARG A 87 -7.79 9.59 -13.05
N PHE A 88 -6.82 9.63 -12.15
CA PHE A 88 -6.84 8.97 -10.85
C PHE A 88 -6.60 9.98 -9.73
N PRO A 89 -7.56 10.89 -9.48
CA PRO A 89 -7.44 11.85 -8.40
C PRO A 89 -7.32 11.12 -7.06
N LEU A 90 -6.44 11.65 -6.19
CA LEU A 90 -6.14 11.08 -4.87
C LEU A 90 -6.96 11.71 -3.73
N ASP A 91 -7.65 12.82 -4.00
CA ASP A 91 -8.50 13.59 -3.06
C ASP A 91 -9.99 13.37 -3.22
N THR A 92 -10.45 12.68 -4.26
CA THR A 92 -11.88 12.55 -4.46
C THR A 92 -12.44 11.56 -3.45
N VAL A 93 -13.15 12.10 -2.44
CA VAL A 93 -14.45 11.57 -2.02
C VAL A 93 -15.17 11.22 -3.31
N ASP A 94 -15.34 9.92 -3.59
CA ASP A 94 -15.87 9.40 -4.85
C ASP A 94 -17.10 10.23 -5.28
N ARG A 95 -16.87 11.14 -6.23
CA ARG A 95 -17.91 12.02 -6.76
C ARG A 95 -18.49 11.37 -8.01
N ARG A 96 -18.84 10.10 -7.88
CA ARG A 96 -19.64 9.35 -8.86
C ARG A 96 -20.58 8.44 -8.11
N GLU A 97 -21.84 8.53 -8.47
CA GLU A 97 -22.94 7.64 -8.12
C GLU A 97 -22.75 6.26 -8.79
N ASP A 98 -21.53 5.70 -8.76
CA ASP A 98 -21.29 4.35 -9.21
C ASP A 98 -21.58 3.40 -8.04
N HIS A 99 -22.25 2.30 -8.36
CA HIS A 99 -22.94 1.36 -7.46
C HIS A 99 -22.05 0.57 -6.49
N ASP A 100 -20.99 1.17 -5.95
CA ASP A 100 -20.05 0.51 -5.05
C ASP A 100 -20.52 0.70 -3.60
N LEU A 101 -21.19 -0.32 -3.07
CA LEU A 101 -21.86 -0.31 -1.75
C LEU A 101 -20.89 -0.25 -0.54
N ARG A 102 -19.62 0.10 -0.75
CA ARG A 102 -18.63 0.48 0.28
C ARG A 102 -17.34 1.02 -0.38
N THR A 103 -17.02 2.30 -0.22
CA THR A 103 -15.80 2.86 -0.86
C THR A 103 -14.52 2.32 -0.19
N PHE A 104 -13.41 2.23 -0.94
CA PHE A 104 -12.09 1.86 -0.40
C PHE A 104 -11.74 2.68 0.86
N ASP A 105 -12.05 3.97 0.86
CA ASP A 105 -11.72 4.88 1.96
C ASP A 105 -12.45 4.48 3.25
N GLN A 106 -13.69 3.97 3.14
CA GLN A 106 -14.44 3.46 4.29
C GLN A 106 -13.77 2.22 4.88
N VAL A 107 -13.36 1.26 4.04
CA VAL A 107 -12.70 0.04 4.51
C VAL A 107 -11.34 0.35 5.11
N ALA A 108 -10.55 1.22 4.47
CA ALA A 108 -9.23 1.62 4.97
C ALA A 108 -9.36 2.33 6.32
N THR A 109 -10.36 3.20 6.48
CA THR A 109 -10.66 3.89 7.74
C THR A 109 -11.06 2.89 8.83
N ILE A 110 -11.98 1.97 8.53
CA ILE A 110 -12.42 0.93 9.48
C ILE A 110 -11.24 0.07 9.93
N LEU A 111 -10.43 -0.42 8.98
CA LEU A 111 -9.26 -1.24 9.29
C LEU A 111 -8.24 -0.47 10.12
N ARG A 112 -7.94 0.78 9.76
CA ARG A 112 -7.01 1.64 10.52
C ARG A 112 -7.45 1.81 11.96
N GLN A 113 -8.73 2.12 12.18
CA GLN A 113 -9.30 2.33 13.52
C GLN A 113 -9.34 1.03 14.34
N ASN A 114 -9.88 -0.04 13.76
CA ASN A 114 -10.06 -1.31 14.47
C ASN A 114 -8.74 -2.00 14.80
N LEU A 115 -7.77 -1.95 13.88
CA LEU A 115 -6.45 -2.52 14.08
C LEU A 115 -5.51 -1.60 14.87
N LYS A 116 -5.96 -0.38 15.20
CA LYS A 116 -5.16 0.64 15.90
C LYS A 116 -3.80 0.85 15.25
N LEU A 117 -3.79 1.01 13.93
CA LEU A 117 -2.54 1.17 13.18
C LEU A 117 -1.82 2.43 13.64
N ARG A 118 -0.50 2.32 13.77
CA ARG A 118 0.36 3.46 14.09
C ARG A 118 0.36 4.45 12.92
N ASN A 119 0.82 5.67 13.17
CA ASN A 119 0.86 6.70 12.12
C ASN A 119 1.89 6.46 11.03
N ASP A 120 2.89 5.63 11.31
CA ASP A 120 3.87 5.10 10.36
C ASP A 120 3.40 3.79 9.70
N GLN A 121 2.12 3.40 9.85
CA GLN A 121 1.56 2.22 9.22
C GLN A 121 0.46 2.56 8.23
N ILE A 122 0.41 1.80 7.15
CA ILE A 122 -0.61 1.89 6.10
C ILE A 122 -1.19 0.53 5.75
N VAL A 123 -2.39 0.57 5.17
CA VAL A 123 -3.09 -0.60 4.60
C VAL A 123 -3.06 -0.55 3.09
N VAL A 124 -2.54 -1.60 2.46
CA VAL A 124 -2.53 -1.77 1.01
C VAL A 124 -3.38 -2.98 0.65
N MET A 125 -4.53 -2.73 0.01
CA MET A 125 -5.55 -3.74 -0.30
C MET A 125 -6.14 -3.61 -1.70
N GLY A 126 -5.83 -2.51 -2.41
CA GLY A 126 -6.24 -2.26 -3.77
C GLY A 126 -7.74 -1.94 -3.88
N ARG A 127 -8.17 -1.61 -5.09
CA ARG A 127 -9.57 -1.28 -5.39
C ARG A 127 -10.21 -2.35 -6.27
N GLU A 128 -11.48 -2.64 -5.97
CA GLU A 128 -12.34 -3.49 -6.78
C GLU A 128 -12.76 -2.63 -7.97
N SER A 129 -12.03 -2.72 -9.10
CA SER A 129 -12.30 -1.96 -10.34
C SER A 129 -12.67 -0.48 -10.13
N GLY A 130 -11.69 0.41 -10.19
CA GLY A 130 -11.93 1.85 -10.34
C GLY A 130 -12.15 2.23 -11.82
N PRO A 131 -12.11 3.53 -12.18
CA PRO A 131 -12.15 4.03 -13.57
C PRO A 131 -11.02 3.52 -14.51
N MET A 132 -10.31 2.47 -14.11
CA MET A 132 -9.43 1.63 -14.93
C MET A 132 -10.19 0.43 -15.53
N ASP A 133 -11.51 0.49 -15.70
CA ASP A 133 -12.22 -0.48 -16.55
C ASP A 133 -11.61 -0.40 -17.95
N GLY A 134 -10.75 -1.37 -18.27
CA GLY A 134 -9.97 -1.43 -19.51
C GLY A 134 -8.48 -1.11 -19.40
N MET A 135 -7.94 -0.76 -18.22
CA MET A 135 -6.50 -0.59 -18.01
C MET A 135 -5.96 -1.51 -16.91
N ASP A 136 -4.88 -2.22 -17.20
CA ASP A 136 -4.28 -3.23 -16.33
C ASP A 136 -3.67 -2.62 -15.07
N GLN A 137 -4.45 -2.67 -13.99
CA GLN A 137 -3.99 -2.36 -12.65
C GLN A 137 -2.76 -3.21 -12.29
N VAL A 138 -1.76 -2.59 -11.66
CA VAL A 138 -0.53 -3.28 -11.25
C VAL A 138 -0.86 -4.26 -10.12
N LEU A 139 -0.25 -5.45 -10.15
CA LEU A 139 -0.38 -6.44 -9.08
C LEU A 139 0.45 -6.05 -7.85
N PHE A 140 0.16 -6.64 -6.69
CA PHE A 140 1.04 -6.53 -5.51
C PHE A 140 2.28 -7.43 -5.68
N ASP A 141 3.13 -7.01 -6.59
CA ASP A 141 4.33 -7.73 -7.00
C ASP A 141 5.56 -7.09 -6.37
N LEU A 142 6.14 -7.76 -5.39
CA LEU A 142 7.33 -7.32 -4.67
C LEU A 142 8.63 -7.86 -5.27
N THR A 143 8.55 -8.57 -6.39
CA THR A 143 9.73 -8.96 -7.18
C THR A 143 10.17 -7.86 -8.14
N SER A 144 9.35 -6.82 -8.30
CA SER A 144 9.59 -5.62 -9.11
C SER A 144 9.26 -4.36 -8.30
N ASP A 145 9.88 -3.24 -8.64
CA ASP A 145 9.58 -1.92 -8.07
C ASP A 145 8.43 -1.20 -8.79
N GLN A 146 7.80 -1.81 -9.80
CA GLN A 146 6.78 -1.17 -10.64
C GLN A 146 5.62 -0.57 -9.82
N LEU A 147 5.05 -1.32 -8.87
CA LEU A 147 3.97 -0.80 -8.02
C LEU A 147 4.40 0.44 -7.24
N TYR A 148 5.57 0.40 -6.62
CA TYR A 148 6.09 1.51 -5.84
C TYR A 148 6.46 2.71 -6.72
N GLN A 149 7.06 2.48 -7.87
CA GLN A 149 7.37 3.53 -8.84
C GLN A 149 6.10 4.20 -9.37
N SER A 150 5.10 3.43 -9.78
CA SER A 150 3.82 3.95 -10.27
C SER A 150 3.09 4.74 -9.18
N ALA A 151 3.05 4.25 -7.94
CA ALA A 151 2.43 4.97 -6.83
C ALA A 151 3.21 6.25 -6.43
N ASN A 152 4.54 6.20 -6.40
CA ASN A 152 5.38 7.36 -6.11
C ASN A 152 5.22 8.46 -7.17
N ASN A 153 5.21 8.06 -8.45
CA ASN A 153 4.96 8.99 -9.56
C ASN A 153 3.56 9.58 -9.47
N LEU A 154 2.53 8.77 -9.19
CA LEU A 154 1.15 9.26 -9.04
C LEU A 154 1.03 10.29 -7.91
N ALA A 155 1.57 10.00 -6.73
CA ALA A 155 1.51 10.89 -5.57
C ALA A 155 2.26 12.20 -5.82
N ILE A 156 3.49 12.14 -6.36
CA ILE A 156 4.24 13.36 -6.69
C ILE A 156 3.52 14.16 -7.76
N ASN A 157 3.09 13.54 -8.87
CA ASN A 157 2.36 14.22 -9.92
C ASN A 157 1.06 14.84 -9.43
N TYR A 158 0.37 14.19 -8.48
CA TYR A 158 -0.83 14.74 -7.86
C TYR A 158 -0.50 16.04 -7.10
N VAL A 159 0.56 16.05 -6.28
CA VAL A 159 1.03 17.29 -5.62
C VAL A 159 1.43 18.35 -6.64
N ARG A 160 2.13 17.98 -7.73
CA ARG A 160 2.49 18.90 -8.81
C ARG A 160 1.25 19.49 -9.49
N MET A 161 0.22 18.67 -9.73
CA MET A 161 -1.04 19.07 -10.37
C MET A 161 -1.80 20.09 -9.51
N LEU A 162 -1.90 19.86 -8.19
CA LEU A 162 -2.52 20.81 -7.26
C LEU A 162 -1.79 22.16 -7.19
N LYS A 163 -0.51 22.20 -7.61
CA LYS A 163 0.31 23.41 -7.69
C LYS A 163 0.27 24.09 -9.06
N THR A 164 -0.31 23.45 -10.08
CA THR A 164 -0.29 23.97 -11.45
C THR A 164 -1.46 24.92 -11.67
N PRO A 165 -1.21 26.22 -11.88
CA PRO A 165 -2.26 27.16 -12.22
C PRO A 165 -2.74 26.95 -13.65
N ILE A 166 -4.01 26.55 -13.82
CA ILE A 166 -4.68 26.55 -15.12
C ILE A 166 -5.38 27.90 -15.31
N ILE A 167 -4.62 28.89 -15.77
CA ILE A 167 -5.14 30.23 -16.07
C ILE A 167 -5.48 30.30 -17.56
N LYS A 168 -6.78 30.30 -17.87
CA LYS A 168 -7.24 30.55 -19.25
C LYS A 168 -6.85 31.95 -19.71
N PRO A 169 -6.50 32.14 -21.00
CA PRO A 169 -6.23 33.46 -21.56
C PRO A 169 -7.33 34.47 -21.25
N LYS A 170 -6.98 35.76 -21.29
CA LYS A 170 -7.93 36.86 -21.12
C LYS A 170 -9.07 36.75 -22.14
N GLY A 171 -10.31 36.79 -21.68
CA GLY A 171 -11.48 36.75 -22.55
C GLY A 171 -11.66 38.03 -23.36
N GLU A 172 -12.30 37.93 -24.53
CA GLU A 172 -12.56 39.08 -25.42
C GLU A 172 -13.37 40.20 -24.74
N PHE A 173 -14.28 39.83 -23.83
CA PHE A 173 -15.14 40.76 -23.09
C PHE A 173 -14.69 40.97 -21.63
N GLU A 174 -13.51 40.47 -21.26
CA GLU A 174 -12.95 40.62 -19.92
C GLU A 174 -12.10 41.91 -19.87
N THR A 175 -12.28 42.76 -18.85
CA THR A 175 -11.38 43.90 -18.62
C THR A 175 -10.01 43.42 -18.12
N THR A 176 -8.97 44.26 -18.22
CA THR A 176 -7.63 43.86 -17.74
C THR A 176 -7.62 43.66 -16.21
N GLU A 177 -8.38 44.48 -15.49
CA GLU A 177 -8.53 44.40 -14.05
C GLU A 177 -9.26 43.11 -13.63
N GLN A 178 -10.33 42.74 -14.34
CA GLN A 178 -11.04 41.47 -14.10
C GLN A 178 -10.14 40.26 -14.35
N TYR A 179 -9.34 40.30 -15.43
CA TYR A 179 -8.39 39.24 -15.73
C TYR A 179 -7.34 39.09 -14.62
N GLN A 180 -6.75 40.20 -14.18
CA GLN A 180 -5.74 40.18 -13.12
C GLN A 180 -6.31 39.67 -11.79
N LEU A 181 -7.52 40.09 -11.43
CA LEU A 181 -8.21 39.59 -10.24
C LEU A 181 -8.45 38.08 -10.33
N ARG A 182 -8.85 37.56 -11.49
CA ARG A 182 -9.03 36.12 -11.71
C ARG A 182 -7.71 35.35 -11.55
N VAL A 183 -6.61 35.87 -12.10
CA VAL A 183 -5.27 35.30 -11.95
C VAL A 183 -4.88 35.20 -10.47
N GLU A 184 -5.04 36.28 -9.72
CA GLU A 184 -4.71 36.34 -8.28
C GLU A 184 -5.59 35.41 -7.45
N GLN A 185 -6.90 35.36 -7.73
CA GLN A 185 -7.83 34.44 -7.09
C GLN A 185 -7.45 32.98 -7.33
N THR A 186 -7.17 32.60 -8.59
CA THR A 186 -6.73 31.25 -8.92
C THR A 186 -5.42 30.89 -8.22
N GLN A 187 -4.46 31.82 -8.14
CA GLN A 187 -3.20 31.58 -7.45
C GLN A 187 -3.39 31.38 -5.94
N ALA A 188 -4.21 32.23 -5.30
CA ALA A 188 -4.53 32.12 -3.88
C ALA A 188 -5.29 30.84 -3.53
N GLU A 189 -6.22 30.42 -4.39
CA GLU A 189 -6.93 29.14 -4.24
C GLU A 189 -5.93 27.97 -4.27
N LEU A 190 -5.05 27.92 -5.27
CA LEU A 190 -4.06 26.84 -5.38
C LEU A 190 -3.17 26.74 -4.14
N GLU A 191 -2.70 27.86 -3.60
CA GLU A 191 -1.90 27.90 -2.37
C GLU A 191 -2.64 27.30 -1.17
N ALA A 192 -3.96 27.47 -1.09
CA ALA A 192 -4.80 26.88 -0.05
C ALA A 192 -4.97 25.35 -0.19
N TYR A 193 -4.87 24.81 -1.42
CA TYR A 193 -5.04 23.39 -1.71
C TYR A 193 -3.72 22.59 -1.76
N GLN A 194 -2.55 23.23 -1.60
CA GLN A 194 -1.29 22.49 -1.64
C GLN A 194 -1.12 21.58 -0.42
N VAL A 195 -0.92 20.30 -0.68
CA VAL A 195 -0.66 19.26 0.32
C VAL A 195 0.77 18.74 0.21
N ASP A 196 1.31 18.28 1.33
CA ASP A 196 2.57 17.53 1.35
C ASP A 196 2.38 16.14 0.73
N TYR A 197 3.46 15.56 0.22
CA TYR A 197 3.47 14.13 -0.06
C TYR A 197 3.76 13.40 1.25
N ASP A 198 2.70 12.94 1.91
CA ASP A 198 2.77 12.19 3.16
C ASP A 198 2.43 10.70 2.96
N ILE A 199 2.54 9.92 4.04
CA ILE A 199 2.25 8.49 4.02
C ILE A 199 0.78 8.17 3.66
N ASN A 200 -0.16 9.07 3.95
CA ASN A 200 -1.58 8.84 3.63
C ASN A 200 -1.82 9.01 2.14
N LEU A 201 -1.22 10.03 1.52
CA LEU A 201 -1.24 10.21 0.08
C LEU A 201 -0.57 9.03 -0.63
N LEU A 202 0.55 8.51 -0.09
CA LEU A 202 1.17 7.28 -0.58
C LEU A 202 0.22 6.09 -0.48
N GLN A 203 -0.46 5.90 0.66
CA GLN A 203 -1.46 4.83 0.80
C GLN A 203 -2.54 4.94 -0.28
N ASN A 204 -3.07 6.14 -0.52
CA ASN A 204 -4.09 6.36 -1.54
C ASN A 204 -3.56 6.03 -2.94
N ALA A 205 -2.34 6.47 -3.28
CA ALA A 205 -1.71 6.18 -4.56
C ALA A 205 -1.50 4.67 -4.76
N LEU A 206 -0.92 3.96 -3.78
CA LEU A 206 -0.73 2.50 -3.84
C LEU A 206 -2.03 1.77 -4.11
N ASN A 207 -3.09 2.13 -3.40
CA ASN A 207 -4.38 1.47 -3.53
C ASN A 207 -5.16 1.88 -4.78
N LYS A 208 -4.88 3.04 -5.38
CA LYS A 208 -5.43 3.46 -6.68
C LYS A 208 -4.73 2.77 -7.84
N THR A 209 -3.41 2.57 -7.74
CA THR A 209 -2.60 1.88 -8.77
C THR A 209 -2.83 0.37 -8.77
N MET A 210 -3.16 -0.20 -7.61
CA MET A 210 -3.26 -1.65 -7.42
C MET A 210 -4.69 -2.18 -7.50
N ARG A 211 -4.85 -3.33 -8.14
CA ARG A 211 -6.10 -4.11 -8.11
C ARG A 211 -6.34 -4.72 -6.74
N ARG A 212 -7.61 -4.78 -6.31
CA ARG A 212 -7.97 -5.61 -5.16
C ARG A 212 -7.74 -7.09 -5.47
N LEU A 213 -6.99 -7.74 -4.59
CA LEU A 213 -6.56 -9.11 -4.78
C LEU A 213 -7.43 -10.06 -3.96
N TYR A 214 -8.05 -11.01 -4.66
CA TYR A 214 -8.86 -12.07 -4.07
C TYR A 214 -8.04 -13.35 -3.92
N ILE A 215 -8.27 -14.10 -2.84
CA ILE A 215 -7.64 -15.40 -2.62
C ILE A 215 -8.26 -16.45 -3.55
N GLN A 216 -9.56 -16.32 -3.82
CA GLN A 216 -10.32 -17.14 -4.77
C GLN A 216 -10.73 -16.26 -5.97
N GLN A 217 -10.25 -16.58 -7.16
CA GLN A 217 -10.71 -15.93 -8.39
C GLN A 217 -11.69 -16.83 -9.15
N GLY A 218 -12.85 -16.29 -9.53
CA GLY A 218 -13.83 -17.00 -10.38
C GLY A 218 -14.41 -18.27 -9.75
N GLY A 219 -14.44 -18.38 -8.42
CA GLY A 219 -14.93 -19.57 -7.70
C GLY A 219 -13.95 -20.74 -7.65
N VAL A 220 -12.70 -20.54 -8.12
CA VAL A 220 -11.63 -21.54 -7.99
C VAL A 220 -11.02 -21.46 -6.60
N THR A 221 -10.99 -22.58 -5.89
CA THR A 221 -10.32 -22.71 -4.59
C THR A 221 -8.82 -22.49 -4.75
N PRO A 222 -8.15 -21.71 -3.88
CA PRO A 222 -6.70 -21.58 -3.93
C PRO A 222 -6.04 -22.94 -3.72
N ASP A 223 -4.85 -23.12 -4.28
CA ASP A 223 -3.98 -24.22 -3.87
C ASP A 223 -3.52 -23.95 -2.43
N TYR A 224 -3.69 -24.93 -1.53
CA TYR A 224 -3.29 -24.77 -0.14
C TYR A 224 -2.78 -26.06 0.49
N GLN A 225 -1.97 -25.91 1.53
CA GLN A 225 -1.55 -26.97 2.44
C GLN A 225 -1.73 -26.49 3.88
N TYR A 226 -2.24 -27.35 4.76
CA TYR A 226 -2.39 -27.05 6.17
C TYR A 226 -1.66 -28.09 7.02
N ASP A 227 -0.71 -27.64 7.82
CA ASP A 227 -0.05 -28.43 8.86
C ASP A 227 -0.83 -28.24 10.17
N ALA A 228 -1.60 -29.26 10.55
CA ALA A 228 -2.44 -29.21 11.74
C ALA A 228 -1.64 -29.33 13.05
N ASP A 229 -0.46 -29.95 13.02
CA ASP A 229 0.38 -30.12 14.21
C ASP A 229 1.08 -28.80 14.57
N GLN A 230 1.44 -28.01 13.55
CA GLN A 230 2.07 -26.70 13.73
C GLN A 230 1.09 -25.53 13.68
N GLY A 231 -0.14 -25.75 13.20
CA GLY A 231 -1.12 -24.69 12.98
C GLY A 231 -0.67 -23.70 11.90
N ILE A 232 -0.16 -24.22 10.77
CA ILE A 232 0.41 -23.41 9.68
C ILE A 232 -0.39 -23.64 8.39
N LEU A 233 -0.80 -22.54 7.77
CA LEU A 233 -1.41 -22.53 6.45
C LEU A 233 -0.41 -22.02 5.41
N THR A 234 -0.22 -22.78 4.33
CA THR A 234 0.49 -22.34 3.13
C THR A 234 -0.51 -22.17 2.00
N LEU A 235 -0.62 -20.95 1.48
CA LEU A 235 -1.46 -20.60 0.33
C LEU A 235 -0.59 -20.36 -0.90
N LYS A 236 -0.96 -20.97 -2.03
CA LYS A 236 -0.46 -20.62 -3.35
C LYS A 236 -1.58 -19.91 -4.12
N ILE A 237 -1.33 -18.67 -4.50
CA ILE A 237 -2.29 -17.79 -5.15
C ILE A 237 -1.71 -17.37 -6.50
N GLU A 238 -2.48 -17.55 -7.56
CA GLU A 238 -2.13 -17.11 -8.91
C GLU A 238 -2.96 -15.89 -9.29
N GLU A 239 -2.30 -14.90 -9.88
CA GLU A 239 -2.90 -13.65 -10.35
C GLU A 239 -2.40 -13.30 -11.74
N ASN A 240 -3.30 -12.78 -12.55
CA ASN A 240 -3.01 -12.35 -13.91
C ASN A 240 -3.57 -10.93 -14.12
N ALA A 241 -2.78 -10.06 -14.74
CA ALA A 241 -3.16 -8.70 -15.16
C ALA A 241 -2.49 -8.39 -16.51
N SER A 242 -3.26 -8.43 -17.59
CA SER A 242 -2.80 -8.51 -18.99
C SER A 242 -1.52 -9.29 -19.23
N SER A 243 -0.37 -8.61 -19.34
CA SER A 243 0.92 -9.25 -19.62
C SER A 243 1.62 -9.79 -18.38
N ARG A 244 1.15 -9.42 -17.18
CA ARG A 244 1.75 -9.80 -15.91
C ARG A 244 1.09 -11.05 -15.35
N ARG A 245 1.91 -12.04 -15.02
CA ARG A 245 1.52 -13.21 -14.22
C ARG A 245 2.33 -13.21 -12.93
N LEU A 246 1.66 -13.43 -11.81
CA LEU A 246 2.23 -13.47 -10.46
C LEU A 246 1.75 -14.72 -9.74
N GLU A 247 2.67 -15.50 -9.20
CA GLU A 247 2.37 -16.52 -8.20
C GLU A 247 2.92 -16.06 -6.85
N THR A 248 2.06 -16.09 -5.84
CA THR A 248 2.43 -15.83 -4.44
C THR A 248 2.32 -17.11 -3.63
N LEU A 249 3.40 -17.46 -2.93
CA LEU A 249 3.42 -18.49 -1.90
C LEU A 249 3.47 -17.80 -0.52
N LEU A 250 2.40 -17.93 0.25
CA LEU A 250 2.24 -17.25 1.53
C LEU A 250 2.04 -18.27 2.64
N THR A 251 2.96 -18.30 3.61
CA THR A 251 2.93 -19.20 4.76
C THR A 251 2.62 -18.41 6.03
N LEU A 252 1.56 -18.78 6.74
CA LEU A 252 1.01 -18.03 7.88
C LEU A 252 0.73 -18.95 9.08
N PRO A 253 0.94 -18.46 10.32
CA PRO A 253 0.43 -19.14 11.50
C PRO A 253 -1.08 -18.92 11.58
N MET A 254 -1.89 -19.98 11.48
CA MET A 254 -3.35 -19.87 11.40
C MET A 254 -4.04 -21.07 12.06
N ALA A 255 -5.03 -20.79 12.92
CA ALA A 255 -5.84 -21.82 13.54
C ALA A 255 -6.67 -22.58 12.50
N ALA A 256 -6.95 -23.86 12.74
CA ALA A 256 -7.59 -24.73 11.75
C ALA A 256 -8.97 -24.25 11.33
N ALA A 257 -9.75 -23.69 12.26
CA ALA A 257 -11.07 -23.13 11.98
C ALA A 257 -10.98 -21.92 11.03
N ASP A 258 -10.06 -20.99 11.30
CA ASP A 258 -9.83 -19.81 10.47
C ASP A 258 -9.32 -20.19 9.09
N ALA A 259 -8.35 -21.12 9.02
CA ALA A 259 -7.80 -21.63 7.77
C ALA A 259 -8.91 -22.29 6.93
N GLN A 260 -9.78 -23.08 7.56
CA GLN A 260 -10.90 -23.70 6.89
C GLN A 260 -11.91 -22.68 6.36
N GLU A 261 -12.25 -21.64 7.13
CA GLU A 261 -13.14 -20.57 6.66
C GLU A 261 -12.51 -19.78 5.50
N LEU A 262 -11.20 -19.53 5.56
CA LEU A 262 -10.49 -18.78 4.54
C LEU A 262 -10.44 -19.52 3.21
N VAL A 263 -10.04 -20.80 3.21
CA VAL A 263 -9.85 -21.57 1.97
C VAL A 263 -11.15 -22.10 1.37
N LYS A 264 -12.20 -22.32 2.19
CA LYS A 264 -13.50 -22.82 1.72
C LYS A 264 -14.55 -21.71 1.54
N GLY A 265 -14.35 -20.54 2.15
CA GLY A 265 -15.25 -19.39 2.02
C GLY A 265 -15.01 -18.62 0.72
N PHE A 266 -16.05 -17.99 0.21
CA PHE A 266 -15.97 -17.16 -1.01
C PHE A 266 -15.63 -15.70 -0.70
N GLU A 267 -15.13 -14.99 -1.72
CA GLU A 267 -14.95 -13.53 -1.75
C GLU A 267 -13.96 -12.96 -0.72
N TRP A 268 -13.10 -13.80 -0.14
CA TRP A 268 -11.99 -13.32 0.66
C TRP A 268 -10.98 -12.56 -0.21
N ALA A 269 -10.79 -11.30 0.10
CA ALA A 269 -9.72 -10.44 -0.39
C ALA A 269 -8.58 -10.37 0.62
N ARG A 270 -7.40 -9.96 0.15
CA ARG A 270 -6.19 -9.79 0.97
C ARG A 270 -5.78 -8.33 1.05
N ALA A 271 -5.32 -7.94 2.23
CA ALA A 271 -4.71 -6.65 2.49
C ALA A 271 -3.38 -6.84 3.22
N TYR A 272 -2.45 -5.92 2.97
CA TYR A 272 -1.12 -5.89 3.54
C TYR A 272 -1.02 -4.70 4.48
N ILE A 273 -0.52 -4.96 5.69
CA ILE A 273 -0.09 -3.90 6.60
C ILE A 273 1.38 -3.66 6.31
N MET A 274 1.72 -2.39 6.10
CA MET A 274 3.09 -1.99 5.78
C MET A 274 3.57 -0.97 6.80
N ASP A 275 4.76 -1.22 7.35
CA ASP A 275 5.49 -0.27 8.17
C ASP A 275 6.29 0.68 7.28
N PHE A 276 6.22 1.97 7.58
CA PHE A 276 6.97 3.00 6.91
C PHE A 276 8.08 3.53 7.81
N LYS A 277 9.31 3.55 7.31
CA LYS A 277 10.44 4.11 8.03
C LYS A 277 11.45 4.67 7.05
N GLN A 278 11.89 5.91 7.28
CA GLN A 278 12.94 6.56 6.48
C GLN A 278 12.66 6.48 4.97
N ASN A 279 11.43 6.79 4.54
CA ASN A 279 11.01 6.72 3.14
C ASN A 279 11.01 5.32 2.51
N HIS A 280 11.02 4.24 3.31
CA HIS A 280 10.90 2.87 2.84
C HIS A 280 9.64 2.21 3.41
N LEU A 281 9.02 1.33 2.64
CA LEU A 281 7.91 0.48 3.10
C LEU A 281 8.36 -0.96 3.26
N LYS A 282 7.89 -1.60 4.34
CA LYS A 282 8.09 -3.03 4.56
C LYS A 282 6.77 -3.69 4.93
N VAL A 283 6.46 -4.82 4.31
CA VAL A 283 5.31 -5.64 4.71
C VAL A 283 5.54 -6.17 6.13
N SER A 284 4.65 -5.82 7.04
CA SER A 284 4.71 -6.24 8.45
C SER A 284 3.60 -7.22 8.81
N GLY A 285 2.53 -7.26 8.03
CA GLY A 285 1.45 -8.23 8.22
C GLY A 285 0.54 -8.39 7.00
N VAL A 286 -0.22 -9.47 7.01
CA VAL A 286 -1.28 -9.78 6.05
C VAL A 286 -2.57 -10.00 6.82
N LEU A 287 -3.67 -9.46 6.31
CA LEU A 287 -5.01 -9.77 6.78
C LEU A 287 -5.89 -10.14 5.60
N PHE A 288 -6.96 -10.86 5.89
CA PHE A 288 -7.98 -11.19 4.91
C PHE A 288 -9.28 -10.54 5.31
N PHE A 289 -10.02 -10.07 4.31
CA PHE A 289 -11.29 -9.41 4.54
C PHE A 289 -12.30 -9.77 3.45
N LYS A 290 -13.58 -9.69 3.78
CA LYS A 290 -14.69 -9.82 2.83
C LYS A 290 -15.84 -8.93 3.26
N PHE A 291 -16.69 -8.58 2.31
CA PHE A 291 -17.90 -7.83 2.59
C PHE A 291 -19.01 -8.79 2.99
N ARG A 292 -19.78 -8.42 4.02
CA ARG A 292 -21.00 -9.16 4.33
C ARG A 292 -22.01 -8.88 3.21
N SER A 293 -22.36 -9.90 2.43
CA SER A 293 -23.24 -9.83 1.26
C SER A 293 -24.73 -9.59 1.58
N GLN A 294 -25.11 -9.59 2.86
CA GLN A 294 -26.50 -9.40 3.28
C GLN A 294 -26.62 -8.27 4.32
N ILE A 295 -26.66 -7.03 3.84
CA ILE A 295 -27.56 -6.04 4.43
C ILE A 295 -28.76 -6.04 3.50
N THR A 296 -29.80 -6.81 3.83
CA THR A 296 -31.10 -6.67 3.16
C THR A 296 -31.49 -5.20 3.23
N GLN A 297 -32.11 -4.66 2.18
CA GLN A 297 -32.39 -3.23 1.96
C GLN A 297 -33.10 -2.50 3.14
N GLN A 298 -33.48 -3.20 4.20
CA GLN A 298 -34.13 -2.70 5.41
C GLN A 298 -33.17 -2.43 6.60
N GLN A 299 -31.89 -2.78 6.53
CA GLN A 299 -30.88 -2.43 7.55
C GLN A 299 -29.92 -1.34 7.06
N ARG A 300 -30.46 -0.27 6.47
CA ARG A 300 -29.73 1.00 6.39
C ARG A 300 -29.81 1.66 7.76
N ILE A 301 -28.80 1.45 8.60
CA ILE A 301 -28.19 2.35 9.60
C ILE A 301 -27.39 1.47 10.59
N GLY A 302 -26.05 1.50 10.47
CA GLY A 302 -25.11 1.20 11.56
C GLY A 302 -24.67 -0.26 11.78
N GLY A 303 -23.41 -0.56 11.43
CA GLY A 303 -22.56 -1.51 12.17
C GLY A 303 -22.24 -2.84 11.48
N GLU A 304 -20.98 -2.99 11.06
CA GLU A 304 -20.29 -4.24 10.70
C GLU A 304 -20.70 -4.95 9.41
N SER A 305 -20.34 -4.29 8.33
CA SER A 305 -20.46 -4.80 6.98
C SER A 305 -19.14 -5.36 6.41
N LEU A 306 -18.08 -5.35 7.22
CA LEU A 306 -16.75 -5.85 6.90
C LEU A 306 -16.41 -6.99 7.87
N ILE A 307 -16.12 -8.16 7.32
CA ILE A 307 -15.55 -9.28 8.09
C ILE A 307 -14.07 -9.30 7.75
N TYR A 308 -13.20 -9.35 8.76
CA TYR A 308 -11.77 -9.43 8.57
C TYR A 308 -11.11 -10.30 9.63
N THR A 309 -9.99 -10.89 9.28
CA THR A 309 -9.17 -11.69 10.19
C THR A 309 -8.31 -10.81 11.08
N GLN A 310 -7.69 -11.40 12.10
CA GLN A 310 -6.52 -10.76 12.71
C GLN A 310 -5.40 -10.52 11.67
N VAL A 311 -4.44 -9.67 12.02
CA VAL A 311 -3.23 -9.47 11.22
C VAL A 311 -2.26 -10.60 11.51
N TYR A 312 -1.89 -11.35 10.47
CA TYR A 312 -0.91 -12.42 10.54
C TYR A 312 0.45 -11.92 10.07
N LYS A 313 1.49 -12.15 10.87
CA LYS A 313 2.88 -11.97 10.42
C LYS A 313 3.27 -13.19 9.56
N PRO A 314 3.65 -13.01 8.29
CA PRO A 314 4.06 -14.14 7.45
C PRO A 314 5.30 -14.84 8.00
N ILE A 315 5.28 -16.17 7.98
CA ILE A 315 6.47 -17.01 8.22
C ILE A 315 7.34 -17.01 6.98
N LYS A 316 6.71 -17.15 5.80
CA LYS A 316 7.31 -16.98 4.49
C LYS A 316 6.36 -16.21 3.60
N PHE A 317 6.92 -15.34 2.77
CA PHE A 317 6.20 -14.68 1.71
C PHE A 317 7.14 -14.65 0.51
N GLU A 318 6.86 -15.54 -0.43
CA GLU A 318 7.68 -15.75 -1.60
C GLU A 318 6.83 -15.48 -2.84
N GLN A 319 7.45 -14.87 -3.85
CA GLN A 319 6.77 -14.55 -5.10
C GLN A 319 7.64 -14.91 -6.28
N LYS A 320 6.99 -15.22 -7.40
CA LYS A 320 7.62 -15.18 -8.72
C LYS A 320 6.67 -14.50 -9.68
N SER A 321 7.22 -13.71 -10.59
CA SER A 321 6.44 -12.94 -11.54
C SER A 321 7.10 -12.96 -12.90
N ILE A 322 6.32 -12.63 -13.92
CA ILE A 322 6.81 -12.37 -15.26
C ILE A 322 5.95 -11.27 -15.88
N ASP A 323 6.56 -10.44 -16.71
CA ASP A 323 5.86 -9.57 -17.65
C ASP A 323 6.14 -10.07 -19.05
N SER A 324 5.13 -10.67 -19.69
CA SER A 324 5.26 -11.27 -21.02
C SER A 324 5.58 -10.26 -22.12
N TRP A 325 5.42 -8.96 -21.88
CA TRP A 325 5.86 -7.93 -22.83
C TRP A 325 7.35 -7.63 -22.74
N LEU A 326 7.92 -7.67 -21.53
CA LEU A 326 9.35 -7.45 -21.31
C LEU A 326 10.16 -8.74 -21.50
N GLU A 327 9.56 -9.88 -21.16
CA GLU A 327 10.21 -11.18 -21.11
C GLU A 327 9.41 -12.26 -21.87
N PRO A 328 9.12 -12.09 -23.17
CA PRO A 328 8.21 -12.97 -23.92
C PRO A 328 8.68 -14.42 -24.06
N ASN A 329 9.97 -14.70 -23.82
CA ASN A 329 10.58 -16.01 -24.03
C ASN A 329 10.92 -16.76 -22.73
N VAL A 330 10.52 -16.25 -21.56
CA VAL A 330 10.83 -16.88 -20.28
C VAL A 330 9.73 -17.86 -19.89
N ASP A 331 10.11 -19.11 -19.60
CA ASP A 331 9.17 -20.12 -19.07
C ASP A 331 8.89 -19.88 -17.59
N PHE A 332 7.73 -19.29 -17.30
CA PHE A 332 7.25 -19.00 -15.95
C PHE A 332 7.20 -20.22 -15.02
N THR A 333 7.00 -21.43 -15.56
CA THR A 333 6.92 -22.65 -14.74
C THR A 333 8.27 -23.00 -14.11
N THR A 334 9.36 -22.64 -14.79
CA THR A 334 10.73 -22.90 -14.35
C THR A 334 11.30 -21.82 -13.43
N GLN A 335 10.66 -20.66 -13.35
CA GLN A 335 11.12 -19.57 -12.50
C GLN A 335 11.04 -19.95 -11.01
N PRO A 336 12.08 -19.67 -10.22
CA PRO A 336 12.07 -19.93 -8.78
C PRO A 336 11.25 -18.87 -8.04
N PHE A 337 10.63 -19.27 -6.94
CA PHE A 337 10.10 -18.34 -5.96
C PHE A 337 11.22 -17.59 -5.25
N GLN A 338 11.02 -16.29 -5.00
CA GLN A 338 11.95 -15.40 -4.33
C GLN A 338 11.35 -14.95 -3.00
N ASP A 339 12.12 -15.00 -1.90
CA ASP A 339 11.71 -14.36 -0.65
C ASP A 339 11.63 -12.84 -0.85
N VAL A 340 10.42 -12.30 -0.74
CA VAL A 340 10.20 -10.88 -0.94
C VAL A 340 10.30 -10.07 0.36
N LEU A 341 10.09 -10.64 1.55
CA LEU A 341 10.11 -9.85 2.79
C LEU A 341 11.47 -9.20 3.10
N ASN A 342 12.53 -9.84 2.62
CA ASN A 342 13.92 -9.43 2.85
C ASN A 342 14.65 -9.08 1.54
N SER A 343 13.92 -8.99 0.42
CA SER A 343 14.52 -8.71 -0.88
C SER A 343 15.13 -7.30 -0.91
N PRO A 344 16.35 -7.13 -1.47
CA PRO A 344 16.91 -5.81 -1.78
C PRO A 344 16.01 -5.00 -2.71
N ARG A 345 15.17 -5.66 -3.54
CA ARG A 345 14.22 -4.99 -4.42
C ARG A 345 13.08 -4.28 -3.67
N ASN A 346 12.85 -4.66 -2.41
CA ASN A 346 11.91 -3.98 -1.51
C ASN A 346 12.53 -2.81 -0.73
N GLN A 347 13.71 -2.34 -1.14
CA GLN A 347 14.35 -1.14 -0.59
C GLN A 347 14.05 0.10 -1.45
N PHE A 348 12.85 0.20 -2.00
CA PHE A 348 12.44 1.38 -2.76
C PHE A 348 12.35 2.59 -1.84
N GLU A 349 13.06 3.67 -2.21
CA GLU A 349 13.07 4.93 -1.47
C GLU A 349 12.04 5.89 -2.07
N PHE A 350 10.92 6.10 -1.37
CA PHE A 350 9.88 7.05 -1.79
C PHE A 350 10.39 8.48 -1.77
N GLY A 351 10.01 9.26 -2.79
CA GLY A 351 10.45 10.63 -2.98
C GLY A 351 11.02 10.88 -4.37
N LEU A 352 11.86 11.91 -4.51
CA LEU A 352 12.33 12.41 -5.81
C LEU A 352 13.39 11.50 -6.48
N LYS A 353 14.09 10.66 -5.71
CA LYS A 353 15.20 9.84 -6.22
C LYS A 353 14.80 8.90 -7.36
N HIS A 354 13.63 8.28 -7.23
CA HIS A 354 13.08 7.33 -8.20
C HIS A 354 11.89 7.92 -8.98
N TYR A 355 11.67 9.23 -8.87
CA TYR A 355 10.61 9.93 -9.57
C TYR A 355 10.97 10.10 -11.05
N LEU A 356 10.08 9.67 -11.93
CA LEU A 356 10.18 9.90 -13.37
C LEU A 356 9.15 10.97 -13.76
N PRO A 357 9.55 12.18 -14.19
CA PRO A 357 8.59 13.23 -14.55
C PRO A 357 7.69 12.86 -15.72
N ALA A 358 6.42 13.28 -15.66
CA ALA A 358 5.40 12.94 -16.65
C ALA A 358 5.80 13.35 -18.07
N GLU A 359 6.40 14.53 -18.21
CA GLU A 359 6.82 15.10 -19.50
C GLU A 359 7.96 14.29 -20.12
N THR A 360 8.82 13.72 -19.27
CA THR A 360 9.92 12.86 -19.72
C THR A 360 9.39 11.47 -20.09
N TYR A 361 8.47 10.92 -19.29
CA TYR A 361 7.83 9.65 -19.58
C TYR A 361 7.06 9.69 -20.91
N THR A 362 6.21 10.70 -21.11
CA THR A 362 5.41 10.88 -22.32
C THR A 362 6.27 10.93 -23.57
N LYS A 363 7.37 11.70 -23.57
CA LYS A 363 8.31 11.74 -24.69
C LYS A 363 8.96 10.38 -24.98
N GLN A 364 9.33 9.64 -23.94
CA GLN A 364 9.90 8.29 -24.10
C GLN A 364 8.87 7.30 -24.65
N TRP A 365 7.61 7.43 -24.23
CA TRP A 365 6.50 6.61 -24.69
C TRP A 365 6.16 6.88 -26.17
N GLU A 366 5.99 8.14 -26.55
CA GLU A 366 5.75 8.56 -27.94
C GLU A 366 6.84 8.08 -28.89
N ALA A 367 8.11 8.25 -28.50
CA ALA A 367 9.25 7.82 -29.31
C ALA A 367 9.26 6.30 -29.54
N LYS A 368 8.83 5.50 -28.55
CA LYS A 368 8.69 4.04 -28.71
C LYS A 368 7.52 3.67 -29.61
N HIS A 369 6.39 4.36 -29.49
CA HIS A 369 5.23 4.12 -30.36
C HIS A 369 5.55 4.40 -31.83
N GLN A 370 6.23 5.52 -32.12
CA GLN A 370 6.63 5.88 -33.48
C GLN A 370 7.64 4.90 -34.12
N GLN A 371 8.36 4.11 -33.32
CA GLN A 371 9.28 3.07 -33.82
C GLN A 371 8.58 1.73 -34.08
N ALA A 372 7.37 1.54 -33.55
CA ALA A 372 6.59 0.31 -33.68
C ALA A 372 5.57 0.38 -34.84
N GLU A 373 5.30 1.59 -35.35
CA GLU A 373 4.56 1.87 -36.60
C GLU A 373 5.51 1.91 -37.80
#